data_AF-A0A349BL00-F1
#
_entry.id   AF-A0A349BL00-F1
#
_cell.length_a   1.000
_cell.length_b   1.000
_cell.length_c   1.000
_cell.angle_alpha   90.00
_cell.angle_beta   90.00
_cell.angle_gamma   90.00
#
_symmetry.space_group_name_H-M   'P 1'
#
loop_
_entity.id
_entity.type
_entity.pdbx_description
1 polymer ?
#
loop_
_entity_poly.entity_id
_entity_poly.type
_entity_poly.pdbx_seq_one_letter_code
_entity_poly.pdbx_strand_id
1 'polypeptide(L)'
;KKEGRVPVVVAGETKFFEARLWNDYFKEIFAESSHAGDGLVYNYENYFEGHSNSDATAIIAVFSETRAWKGISGIDDNEGREILKIINKAHNSIVISFGSPYILRHFKDVDILIAAYDSNEYVQKAVIKCLYGELDFKGRMPVKIEFPT
;
A
#
# COMPACT_ATOMS: atom_id res chain seq x y z
N LYS A 1 2.86 -17.45 -18.99
CA LYS A 1 2.47 -16.35 -18.07
C LYS A 1 3.76 -15.83 -17.45
N LYS A 2 4.16 -14.57 -17.72
CA LYS A 2 5.25 -13.96 -16.95
C LYS A 2 4.72 -13.84 -15.52
N GLU A 3 5.21 -14.66 -14.61
CA GLU A 3 5.03 -14.43 -13.17
C GLU A 3 5.81 -13.16 -12.83
N GLY A 4 5.20 -11.99 -13.10
CA GLY A 4 5.69 -10.74 -12.57
C GLY A 4 5.52 -10.78 -11.06
N ARG A 5 6.62 -10.67 -10.33
CA ARG A 5 6.58 -10.51 -8.88
C ARG A 5 6.15 -9.08 -8.63
N VAL A 6 4.97 -8.86 -8.06
CA VAL A 6 4.50 -7.50 -7.72
C VAL A 6 4.95 -7.25 -6.28
N PRO A 7 5.77 -6.22 -5.99
CA PRO A 7 6.20 -5.90 -4.65
C PRO A 7 5.02 -5.29 -3.89
N VAL A 8 4.83 -5.77 -2.66
CA VAL A 8 3.88 -5.19 -1.72
C VAL A 8 4.64 -4.46 -0.63
N VAL A 9 4.52 -3.14 -0.58
CA VAL A 9 5.01 -2.32 0.52
C VAL A 9 3.94 -2.25 1.58
N VAL A 10 4.26 -2.65 2.80
CA VAL A 10 3.36 -2.60 3.96
C VAL A 10 3.77 -1.43 4.84
N ALA A 11 2.86 -0.48 5.02
CA ALA A 11 3.10 0.78 5.71
C ALA A 11 2.07 1.05 6.82
N GLY A 12 2.38 2.01 7.68
CA GLY A 12 1.56 2.41 8.81
C GLY A 12 1.63 1.41 9.96
N GLU A 13 0.49 1.18 10.61
CA GLU A 13 0.41 0.34 11.81
C GLU A 13 0.48 -1.15 11.48
N THR A 14 1.71 -1.66 11.34
CA THR A 14 2.02 -3.07 10.97
C THR A 14 1.40 -4.13 11.88
N LYS A 15 0.98 -3.78 13.10
CA LYS A 15 0.23 -4.67 14.01
C LYS A 15 -1.09 -5.19 13.41
N PHE A 16 -1.62 -4.53 12.38
CA PHE A 16 -2.83 -4.96 11.66
C PHE A 16 -2.54 -5.79 10.40
N PHE A 17 -1.28 -5.91 10.00
CA PHE A 17 -0.91 -6.64 8.80
C PHE A 17 -0.84 -8.15 9.07
N GLU A 18 -1.59 -8.93 8.28
CA GLU A 18 -1.63 -10.39 8.41
C GLU A 18 -0.80 -11.05 7.31
N ALA A 19 0.53 -11.11 7.53
CA ALA A 19 1.50 -11.55 6.52
C ALA A 19 1.17 -12.89 5.85
N ARG A 20 0.62 -13.86 6.60
CA ARG A 20 0.24 -15.18 6.05
C ARG A 20 -0.76 -15.07 4.90
N LEU A 21 -1.72 -14.15 5.00
CA LEU A 21 -2.75 -13.96 3.96
C LEU A 21 -2.16 -13.45 2.66
N TRP A 22 -1.13 -12.62 2.74
CA TRP A 22 -0.50 -12.00 1.57
C TRP A 22 0.59 -12.87 0.98
N ASN A 23 1.33 -13.63 1.80
CA ASN A 23 2.36 -14.57 1.34
C ASN A 23 1.83 -15.68 0.42
N ASP A 24 0.54 -16.01 0.53
CA ASP A 24 -0.13 -16.96 -0.36
C ASP A 24 -0.25 -16.43 -1.81
N TYR A 25 -0.17 -15.11 -2.01
CA TYR A 25 -0.41 -14.44 -3.29
C TYR A 25 0.84 -13.72 -3.79
N PHE A 26 1.56 -13.04 -2.90
CA PHE A 26 2.70 -12.17 -3.21
C PHE A 26 4.00 -12.76 -2.69
N LYS A 27 5.01 -12.83 -3.56
CA LYS A 27 6.34 -13.36 -3.22
C LYS A 27 7.27 -12.33 -2.58
N GLU A 28 7.04 -11.04 -2.86
CA GLU A 28 7.91 -9.94 -2.43
C GLU A 28 7.08 -8.95 -1.63
N ILE A 29 7.23 -9.02 -0.31
CA ILE A 29 6.54 -8.15 0.64
C ILE A 29 7.61 -7.42 1.43
N PHE A 30 7.63 -6.10 1.29
CA PHE A 30 8.51 -5.19 2.01
C PHE A 30 7.72 -4.52 3.12
N ALA A 31 7.88 -5.00 4.34
CA ALA A 31 7.41 -4.30 5.53
C ALA A 31 8.51 -3.37 6.06
N GLU A 32 8.12 -2.41 6.90
CA GLU A 32 9.05 -1.55 7.61
C GLU A 32 10.13 -2.38 8.31
N SER A 33 11.39 -1.99 8.12
CA SER A 33 12.51 -2.56 8.87
C SER A 33 13.14 -1.48 9.74
N SER A 34 13.30 -1.77 11.04
CA SER A 34 14.03 -0.90 11.95
C SER A 34 15.54 -1.05 11.70
N HIS A 35 16.14 -0.13 10.95
CA HIS A 35 17.59 0.08 11.07
C HIS A 35 17.84 1.03 12.23
N ALA A 36 18.44 0.49 13.30
CA ALA A 36 18.74 1.22 14.52
C ALA A 36 19.62 2.44 14.22
N GLY A 37 19.01 3.64 14.17
CA GLY A 37 19.72 4.92 14.11
C GLY A 37 19.19 5.97 13.13
N ASP A 38 18.63 5.60 11.96
CA ASP A 38 18.57 6.53 10.80
C ASP A 38 17.21 6.67 10.07
N GLY A 39 16.10 6.18 10.65
CA GLY A 39 14.75 6.38 10.10
C GLY A 39 14.16 5.15 9.40
N LEU A 40 12.93 5.32 8.88
CA LEU A 40 12.12 4.27 8.24
C LEU A 40 12.73 3.84 6.91
N VAL A 41 12.98 2.53 6.73
CA VAL A 41 13.55 1.97 5.49
C VAL A 41 12.78 0.74 5.04
N TYR A 42 12.39 0.75 3.76
CA TYR A 42 11.89 -0.41 3.02
C TYR A 42 13.00 -0.90 2.08
N ASN A 43 13.30 -2.20 2.09
CA ASN A 43 14.36 -2.76 1.25
C ASN A 43 13.84 -3.11 -0.16
N TYR A 44 13.41 -2.11 -0.93
CA TYR A 44 12.85 -2.29 -2.28
C TYR A 44 13.83 -2.03 -3.42
N GLU A 45 15.02 -1.46 -3.15
CA GLU A 45 15.95 -1.01 -4.21
C GLU A 45 16.35 -2.14 -5.16
N ASN A 46 16.76 -3.28 -4.59
CA ASN A 46 17.12 -4.47 -5.36
C ASN A 46 15.99 -4.98 -6.27
N TYR A 47 14.73 -4.72 -5.89
CA TYR A 47 13.59 -5.08 -6.73
C TYR A 47 13.59 -4.23 -8.00
N PHE A 48 13.64 -2.91 -7.91
CA PHE A 48 13.53 -2.05 -9.10
C PHE A 48 14.80 -2.06 -9.96
N GLU A 49 16.00 -2.24 -9.39
CA GLU A 49 17.25 -2.34 -10.17
C GLU A 49 17.28 -3.55 -11.11
N GLY A 50 16.63 -4.65 -10.73
CA GLY A 50 16.58 -5.88 -11.52
C GLY A 50 15.51 -5.90 -12.61
N HIS A 51 14.62 -4.91 -12.65
CA HIS A 51 13.50 -4.85 -13.59
C HIS A 51 13.73 -3.73 -14.61
N SER A 52 13.60 -4.05 -15.90
CA SER A 52 13.49 -3.01 -16.94
C SER A 52 12.27 -2.14 -16.59
N ASN A 53 12.50 -0.82 -16.49
CA ASN A 53 11.56 0.22 -16.04
C ASN A 53 10.15 0.20 -16.68
N SER A 54 9.88 -0.62 -17.69
CA SER A 54 8.67 -0.52 -18.50
C SER A 54 7.45 -1.27 -17.97
N ASP A 55 7.54 -2.14 -16.94
CA ASP A 55 6.39 -2.96 -16.51
C ASP A 55 6.24 -3.19 -14.98
N ALA A 56 7.07 -2.58 -14.13
CA ALA A 56 7.00 -2.80 -12.69
C ALA A 56 5.73 -2.16 -12.09
N THR A 57 4.84 -2.96 -11.50
CA THR A 57 3.70 -2.47 -10.72
C THR A 57 4.07 -2.52 -9.25
N ALA A 58 3.78 -1.50 -8.45
CA ALA A 58 3.95 -1.52 -7.00
C ALA A 58 2.60 -1.47 -6.28
N ILE A 59 2.44 -2.27 -5.23
CA ILE A 59 1.28 -2.21 -4.33
C ILE A 59 1.74 -1.66 -2.99
N ILE A 60 1.04 -0.64 -2.49
CA ILE A 60 1.30 -0.01 -1.21
C ILE A 60 0.06 -0.25 -0.34
N ALA A 61 0.19 -1.08 0.69
CA ALA A 61 -0.85 -1.38 1.66
C ALA A 61 -0.58 -0.60 2.96
N VAL A 62 -1.36 0.45 3.20
CA VAL A 62 -1.24 1.30 4.39
C VAL A 62 -2.30 0.93 5.42
N PHE A 63 -1.86 0.53 6.60
CA PHE A 63 -2.71 0.11 7.71
C PHE A 63 -2.83 1.22 8.75
N SER A 64 -4.06 1.47 9.24
CA SER A 64 -4.34 2.50 10.23
C SER A 64 -5.54 2.15 11.10
N GLU A 65 -5.58 2.66 12.31
CA GLU A 65 -6.78 2.61 13.13
C GLU A 65 -7.93 3.42 12.50
N THR A 66 -9.14 2.85 12.52
CA THR A 66 -10.38 3.53 12.07
C THR A 66 -10.70 4.79 12.87
N ARG A 67 -10.12 4.93 14.08
CA ARG A 67 -10.27 6.08 14.98
C ARG A 67 -9.23 7.18 14.77
N ALA A 68 -8.39 7.11 13.74
CA ALA A 68 -7.39 8.12 13.39
C ALA A 68 -7.98 9.50 12.98
N TRP A 69 -9.26 9.77 13.25
CA TRP A 69 -9.92 11.08 13.09
C TRP A 69 -9.46 12.13 14.12
N LYS A 70 -8.17 12.22 14.43
CA LYS A 70 -7.60 13.31 15.26
C LYS A 70 -6.23 13.76 14.77
N GLY A 71 -6.10 14.00 13.47
CA GLY A 71 -4.93 14.70 12.92
C GLY A 71 -3.60 13.94 13.00
N ILE A 72 -3.64 12.65 13.34
CA ILE A 72 -2.51 11.73 13.23
C ILE A 72 -2.81 10.95 11.96
N SER A 73 -2.20 11.36 10.84
CA SER A 73 -2.17 10.55 9.63
C SER A 73 -1.66 9.16 10.03
N GLY A 74 -2.32 8.08 9.60
CA GLY A 74 -1.88 6.70 9.87
C GLY A 74 -0.55 6.32 9.18
N ILE A 75 0.18 7.35 8.75
CA ILE A 75 1.46 7.36 8.06
C ILE A 75 2.10 8.72 8.38
N ASP A 76 3.35 8.76 8.82
CA ASP A 76 4.05 10.02 9.07
C ASP A 76 4.66 10.62 7.77
N ASP A 77 5.10 11.87 7.81
CA ASP A 77 5.65 12.55 6.63
C ASP A 77 6.91 11.86 6.07
N ASN A 78 7.70 11.18 6.92
CA ASN A 78 8.90 10.50 6.49
C ASN A 78 8.57 9.20 5.75
N GLU A 79 7.67 8.42 6.31
CA GLU A 79 7.12 7.21 5.69
C GLU A 79 6.43 7.56 4.35
N GLY A 80 5.61 8.62 4.34
CA GLY A 80 4.93 9.10 3.13
C GLY A 80 5.92 9.48 2.03
N ARG A 81 7.01 10.18 2.36
CA ARG A 81 8.08 10.49 1.39
C ARG A 81 8.76 9.24 0.85
N GLU A 82 9.00 8.23 1.69
CA GLU A 82 9.64 7.00 1.24
C GLU A 82 8.73 6.22 0.30
N ILE A 83 7.45 6.10 0.63
CA ILE A 83 6.45 5.48 -0.25
C ILE A 83 6.38 6.19 -1.61
N LEU A 84 6.42 7.53 -1.63
CA LEU A 84 6.43 8.30 -2.88
C LEU A 84 7.66 8.00 -3.75
N LYS A 85 8.84 7.74 -3.16
CA LYS A 85 10.01 7.30 -3.93
C LYS A 85 9.79 5.96 -4.61
N ILE A 86 9.11 5.02 -3.93
CA ILE A 86 8.77 3.71 -4.47
C ILE A 86 7.80 3.86 -5.64
N ILE A 87 6.73 4.64 -5.44
CA ILE A 87 5.72 4.94 -6.47
C ILE A 87 6.40 5.52 -7.71
N ASN A 88 7.29 6.50 -7.55
CA ASN A 88 7.99 7.16 -8.66
C ASN A 88 8.95 6.25 -9.43
N LYS A 89 9.37 5.12 -8.83
CA LYS A 89 10.20 4.10 -9.50
C LYS A 89 9.36 3.03 -10.20
N ALA A 90 8.09 2.89 -9.82
CA ALA A 90 7.18 1.95 -10.45
C ALA A 90 6.60 2.54 -11.74
N HIS A 91 6.31 1.67 -12.70
CA HIS A 91 5.57 2.05 -13.91
C HIS A 91 4.08 2.21 -13.61
N ASN A 92 3.52 1.33 -12.77
CA ASN A 92 2.15 1.44 -12.27
C ASN A 92 2.13 1.31 -10.74
N SER A 93 1.15 1.92 -10.09
CA SER A 93 1.06 1.99 -8.64
C SER A 93 -0.37 1.83 -8.14
N ILE A 94 -0.53 1.05 -7.08
CA ILE A 94 -1.79 0.85 -6.38
C ILE A 94 -1.57 1.19 -4.91
N VAL A 95 -2.33 2.15 -4.38
CA VAL A 95 -2.33 2.44 -2.95
C VAL A 95 -3.65 2.02 -2.33
N ILE A 96 -3.55 1.25 -1.25
CA ILE A 96 -4.67 0.67 -0.53
C ILE A 96 -4.62 1.20 0.90
N SER A 97 -5.73 1.78 1.36
CA SER A 97 -5.92 2.18 2.74
C SER A 97 -6.78 1.15 3.47
N PHE A 98 -6.16 0.40 4.40
CA PHE A 98 -6.83 -0.43 5.38
C PHE A 98 -7.09 0.39 6.64
N GLY A 99 -8.31 0.90 6.78
CA GLY A 99 -8.72 1.80 7.86
C GLY A 99 -9.19 3.15 7.32
N SER A 100 -8.53 4.24 7.70
CA SER A 100 -8.98 5.60 7.35
C SER A 100 -8.75 5.96 5.88
N PRO A 101 -9.82 6.18 5.06
CA PRO A 101 -9.68 6.49 3.63
C PRO A 101 -8.92 7.81 3.38
N TYR A 102 -8.81 8.66 4.39
CA TYR A 102 -8.16 9.96 4.30
C TYR A 102 -6.65 9.88 4.07
N ILE A 103 -6.02 8.73 4.32
CA ILE A 103 -4.60 8.49 4.01
C ILE A 103 -4.35 8.60 2.50
N LEU A 104 -5.34 8.26 1.67
CA LEU A 104 -5.21 8.32 0.22
C LEU A 104 -4.93 9.74 -0.29
N ARG A 105 -5.24 10.79 0.49
CA ARG A 105 -4.96 12.20 0.13
C ARG A 105 -3.47 12.48 -0.13
N HIS A 106 -2.58 11.68 0.44
CA HIS A 106 -1.13 11.84 0.30
C HIS A 106 -0.58 11.30 -1.02
N PHE A 107 -1.40 10.55 -1.78
CA PHE A 107 -0.98 9.79 -2.96
C PHE A 107 -1.81 10.17 -4.19
N LYS A 108 -1.94 11.46 -4.48
CA LYS A 108 -2.83 11.95 -5.54
C LYS A 108 -2.45 11.46 -6.95
N ASP A 109 -1.15 11.23 -7.17
CA ASP A 109 -0.58 10.97 -8.50
C ASP A 109 -0.41 9.46 -8.81
N VAL A 110 -1.04 8.57 -8.01
CA VAL A 110 -0.99 7.11 -8.24
C VAL A 110 -2.09 6.64 -9.18
N ASP A 111 -1.88 5.51 -9.85
CA ASP A 111 -2.80 5.01 -10.87
C ASP A 111 -4.12 4.50 -10.27
N ILE A 112 -4.05 3.85 -9.11
CA ILE A 112 -5.22 3.25 -8.45
C ILE A 112 -5.20 3.55 -6.94
N LEU A 113 -6.30 4.09 -6.44
CA LEU A 113 -6.56 4.30 -5.01
C LEU A 113 -7.71 3.41 -4.55
N ILE A 114 -7.48 2.65 -3.46
CA ILE A 114 -8.48 1.74 -2.87
C ILE A 114 -8.69 2.10 -1.40
N ALA A 115 -9.94 2.39 -1.02
CA ALA A 115 -10.35 2.55 0.37
C ALA A 115 -11.01 1.27 0.88
N ALA A 116 -10.34 0.54 1.77
CA ALA A 116 -10.83 -0.74 2.33
C ALA A 116 -11.60 -0.57 3.66
N TYR A 117 -11.54 0.60 4.30
CA TYR A 117 -12.28 1.01 5.50
C TYR A 117 -12.02 0.24 6.81
N ASP A 118 -11.44 -0.95 6.75
CA ASP A 118 -11.09 -1.79 7.89
C ASP A 118 -9.80 -2.57 7.54
N SER A 119 -9.11 -3.09 8.55
CA SER A 119 -7.91 -3.92 8.41
C SER A 119 -8.14 -5.37 8.83
N ASN A 120 -9.35 -5.77 9.21
CA ASN A 120 -9.61 -7.17 9.58
C ASN A 120 -9.30 -8.16 8.45
N GLU A 121 -9.11 -9.43 8.82
CA GLU A 121 -8.68 -10.49 7.89
C GLU A 121 -9.64 -10.70 6.70
N TYR A 122 -10.96 -10.49 6.89
CA TYR A 122 -11.94 -10.67 5.82
C TYR A 122 -11.80 -9.60 4.76
N VAL A 123 -11.54 -8.36 5.18
CA VAL A 123 -11.33 -7.23 4.27
C VAL A 123 -10.00 -7.36 3.53
N GLN A 124 -8.92 -7.75 4.22
CA GLN A 124 -7.64 -8.04 3.55
C GLN A 124 -7.80 -9.13 2.48
N LYS A 125 -8.44 -10.26 2.81
CA LYS A 125 -8.72 -11.34 1.83
C LYS A 125 -9.57 -10.85 0.66
N ALA A 126 -10.60 -10.05 0.91
CA ALA A 126 -11.45 -9.54 -0.17
C ALA A 126 -10.66 -8.64 -1.14
N VAL A 127 -9.83 -7.73 -0.62
CA VAL A 127 -8.98 -6.87 -1.46
C VAL A 127 -8.01 -7.70 -2.29
N ILE A 128 -7.32 -8.66 -1.68
CA ILE A 128 -6.39 -9.56 -2.39
C ILE A 128 -7.11 -10.27 -3.54
N LYS A 129 -8.28 -10.85 -3.28
CA LYS A 129 -9.10 -11.51 -4.32
C LYS A 129 -9.53 -10.56 -5.43
N CYS A 130 -9.87 -9.31 -5.11
CA CYS A 130 -10.18 -8.32 -6.12
C CYS A 130 -8.97 -7.94 -6.98
N LEU A 131 -7.78 -7.81 -6.39
CA LEU A 131 -6.53 -7.55 -7.13
C LEU A 131 -6.19 -8.67 -8.11
N TYR A 132 -6.52 -9.92 -7.76
CA TYR A 132 -6.33 -11.09 -8.63
C TYR A 132 -7.50 -11.32 -9.62
N GLY A 133 -8.53 -10.48 -9.60
CA GLY A 133 -9.70 -10.60 -10.46
C GLY A 133 -10.62 -11.78 -10.10
N GLU A 134 -10.48 -12.35 -8.90
CA GLU A 134 -11.37 -13.39 -8.38
C GLU A 134 -12.70 -12.79 -7.87
N LEU A 135 -12.70 -11.51 -7.53
CA LEU A 135 -13.86 -10.72 -7.11
C LEU A 135 -13.85 -9.36 -7.83
N ASP A 136 -15.03 -8.78 -8.04
CA ASP A 136 -15.15 -7.42 -8.58
C ASP A 136 -15.18 -6.37 -7.46
N PHE A 137 -14.54 -5.22 -7.71
CA PHE A 137 -14.77 -4.01 -6.91
C PHE A 137 -16.15 -3.42 -7.24
N LYS A 138 -17.12 -3.56 -6.32
CA LYS A 138 -18.49 -3.01 -6.46
C LYS A 138 -18.78 -1.81 -5.57
N GLY A 139 -17.88 -1.50 -4.64
CA GLY A 139 -18.02 -0.40 -3.70
C GLY A 139 -17.91 0.97 -4.38
N ARG A 140 -18.53 1.98 -3.78
CA ARG A 140 -18.34 3.39 -4.13
C ARG A 140 -17.95 4.16 -2.89
N MET A 141 -17.03 5.11 -3.03
CA MET A 141 -16.55 5.90 -1.90
C MET A 141 -17.68 6.82 -1.38
N PRO A 142 -18.14 6.66 -0.12
CA PRO A 142 -19.21 7.49 0.46
C PRO A 142 -18.78 8.91 0.85
N VAL A 143 -17.47 9.19 0.85
CA VAL A 143 -16.89 10.49 1.23
C VAL A 143 -16.11 11.07 0.06
N LYS A 144 -15.95 12.40 0.04
CA LYS A 144 -15.05 13.07 -0.89
C LYS A 144 -13.68 13.23 -0.25
N ILE A 145 -12.63 12.84 -0.97
CA ILE A 145 -11.24 13.13 -0.59
C ILE A 145 -10.81 14.37 -1.36
N GLU A 146 -10.29 15.36 -0.64
CA GLU A 146 -9.68 16.54 -1.23
C GLU A 146 -8.18 16.32 -1.33
N PHE A 147 -7.66 16.47 -2.55
CA PHE A 147 -6.23 16.42 -2.82
C PHE A 147 -5.69 17.85 -2.82
N PRO A 148 -4.68 18.16 -2.00
CA PRO A 148 -4.04 19.47 -2.05
C PRO A 148 -3.45 19.70 -3.45
N THR A 149 -3.68 20.91 -3.97
CA THR A 149 -3.22 21.32 -5.31
C THR A 149 -1.71 21.53 -5.31
#